data_AF-A0A5D2G1C9-F1
#
_entry.id   AF-A0A5D2G1C9-F1
#
_cell.length_a   1.000
_cell.length_b   1.000
_cell.length_c   1.000
_cell.angle_alpha   90.00
_cell.angle_beta   90.00
_cell.angle_gamma   90.00
#
_symmetry.space_group_name_H-M   'P 1'
#
loop_
_entity.id
_entity.type
_entity.pdbx_description
1 polymer ?
#
loop_
_entity_poly.entity_id
_entity_poly.type
_entity_poly.pdbx_seq_one_letter_code
_entity_poly.pdbx_strand_id
1 'polypeptide(L)'
;MASLVLSSLCFTSHKPCSFTSSLRFSFGALTGSRFAAPLTVRFRPEKRRNGRIRVSVYSRASPLVFRDLDADDFRHPLDKQNTLILKAIPGLNELGRALLGTVTEQIMLLENIGTSVLVSKDQLPELHKMMIEAAGILNIESPDLYVRQSPVPNAYTLAISGKKPFVVIHTSLVELLTRNELQAVLAHELGHLKCDHGVWLTFANLLTLGAYTVPGLGAFLAQTLEEQLFRWLRAAELTCDRAALLVAQDPKVVISVLMKLAGGCPSMADQLNVDAFLEQARSYDKASSSPVGYYIRNAQTRQLSHPLPVLRAREIDEWSRSNEYRSLLKRATQMNVVEKV
;
A
#
# COMPACT_ATOMS: atom_id res chain seq x y z
N MET A 1 9.78 8.93 -17.31
CA MET A 1 9.92 10.37 -17.69
C MET A 1 10.15 11.18 -16.42
N ALA A 2 10.94 12.25 -16.53
CA ALA A 2 11.51 13.01 -15.42
C ALA A 2 10.47 13.54 -14.41
N SER A 3 10.76 13.33 -13.12
CA SER A 3 10.01 13.88 -11.99
C SER A 3 10.21 15.40 -11.92
N LEU A 4 9.11 16.16 -12.01
CA LEU A 4 9.08 17.56 -11.63
C LEU A 4 8.46 17.68 -10.23
N VAL A 5 9.32 18.06 -9.29
CA VAL A 5 9.00 18.44 -7.92
C VAL A 5 8.43 19.86 -7.96
N LEU A 6 7.19 20.07 -7.53
CA LEU A 6 6.66 21.41 -7.25
C LEU A 6 7.11 21.86 -5.86
N SER A 7 8.17 22.68 -5.83
CA SER A 7 8.53 23.48 -4.66
C SER A 7 7.83 24.85 -4.73
N SER A 8 7.23 25.23 -3.61
CA SER A 8 6.57 26.51 -3.34
C SER A 8 7.38 27.72 -3.83
N LEU A 9 6.74 28.58 -4.62
CA LEU A 9 7.23 29.90 -5.01
C LEU A 9 7.16 30.85 -3.80
N CYS A 10 8.31 31.32 -3.33
CA CYS A 10 8.42 32.50 -2.48
C CYS A 10 9.11 33.60 -3.30
N PHE A 11 8.39 34.68 -3.55
CA PHE A 11 8.85 35.85 -4.30
C PHE A 11 9.81 36.68 -3.44
N THR A 12 11.08 36.80 -3.86
CA THR A 12 11.88 37.99 -3.56
C THR A 12 12.77 38.34 -4.75
N SER A 13 12.57 39.56 -5.25
CA SER A 13 13.31 40.26 -6.31
C SER A 13 14.78 40.47 -5.92
N HIS A 14 15.73 40.18 -6.82
CA HIS A 14 16.89 41.04 -7.13
C HIS A 14 17.68 40.54 -8.36
N LYS A 15 18.24 41.52 -9.10
CA LYS A 15 18.83 41.48 -10.47
C LYS A 15 20.13 40.65 -10.63
N PRO A 16 20.54 40.31 -11.88
CA PRO A 16 21.55 39.31 -12.17
C PRO A 16 22.97 39.90 -12.28
N CYS A 17 23.97 39.13 -11.82
CA CYS A 17 25.37 39.32 -12.19
C CYS A 17 25.95 37.98 -12.66
N SER A 18 26.45 38.00 -13.89
CA SER A 18 27.31 37.00 -14.54
C SER A 18 28.50 36.59 -13.68
N PHE A 19 28.95 35.33 -13.73
CA PHE A 19 30.36 34.97 -13.96
C PHE A 19 30.53 33.44 -14.11
N THR A 20 31.65 33.10 -14.73
CA THR A 20 31.98 31.92 -15.54
C THR A 20 32.45 30.69 -14.76
N SER A 21 32.34 29.54 -15.42
CA SER A 21 32.85 28.24 -14.99
C SER A 21 34.38 28.19 -14.87
N SER A 22 34.88 27.52 -13.83
CA SER A 22 35.88 26.43 -13.90
C SER A 22 36.41 26.17 -12.50
N LEU A 23 36.70 24.91 -12.16
CA LEU A 23 37.92 24.56 -11.43
C LEU A 23 38.12 23.04 -11.37
N ARG A 24 39.27 22.64 -11.91
CA ARG A 24 39.95 21.36 -11.76
C ARG A 24 40.45 21.21 -10.33
N PHE A 25 40.54 19.98 -9.81
CA PHE A 25 41.38 19.68 -8.64
C PHE A 25 42.60 18.87 -9.06
N SER A 26 43.77 19.47 -8.81
CA SER A 26 45.10 18.87 -8.95
C SER A 26 45.53 18.21 -7.64
N PHE A 27 46.29 17.12 -7.77
CA PHE A 27 47.05 16.48 -6.71
C PHE A 27 48.16 17.40 -6.18
N GLY A 28 48.35 17.38 -4.86
CA GLY A 28 49.50 17.99 -4.18
C GLY A 28 49.80 17.25 -2.88
N ALA A 29 50.89 16.48 -2.88
CA ALA A 29 51.43 15.81 -1.71
C ALA A 29 52.23 16.78 -0.84
N LEU A 30 52.18 16.62 0.49
CA LEU A 30 53.29 16.99 1.37
C LEU A 30 53.43 16.00 2.53
N THR A 31 54.69 15.66 2.75
CA THR A 31 55.36 14.65 3.58
C THR A 31 55.20 14.81 5.09
N GLY A 32 55.21 13.68 5.80
CA GLY A 32 55.48 13.61 7.24
C GLY A 32 55.67 12.16 7.70
N SER A 33 56.93 11.75 7.83
CA SER A 33 57.40 10.39 8.13
C SER A 33 57.32 10.02 9.61
N ARG A 34 56.72 8.85 9.92
CA ARG A 34 57.13 7.97 11.04
C ARG A 34 56.89 6.49 10.68
N PHE A 35 57.86 5.68 11.07
CA PHE A 35 58.12 4.28 10.73
C PHE A 35 56.93 3.33 10.92
N ALA A 36 56.67 2.51 9.89
CA ALA A 36 55.76 1.37 9.95
C ALA A 36 56.55 0.07 10.23
N ALA A 37 56.16 -0.65 11.29
CA ALA A 37 56.45 -2.07 11.45
C ALA A 37 55.23 -2.87 10.95
N PRO A 38 55.40 -3.99 10.21
CA PRO A 38 54.27 -4.76 9.72
C PRO A 38 53.64 -5.57 10.87
N LEU A 39 52.47 -5.14 11.34
CA LEU A 39 51.61 -5.94 12.22
C LEU A 39 50.98 -7.07 11.39
N THR A 40 51.54 -8.26 11.54
CA THR A 40 50.98 -9.52 11.06
C THR A 40 49.71 -9.82 11.85
N VAL A 41 48.53 -9.60 11.27
CA VAL A 41 47.26 -10.03 11.86
C VAL A 41 47.15 -11.54 11.68
N ARG A 42 47.48 -12.27 12.74
CA ARG A 42 47.31 -13.72 12.84
C ARG A 42 45.82 -14.00 13.03
N PHE A 43 45.16 -14.60 12.04
CA PHE A 43 43.82 -15.18 12.24
C PHE A 43 43.93 -16.38 13.20
N ARG A 44 43.44 -16.23 14.43
CA ARG A 44 43.13 -17.37 15.31
C ARG A 44 41.75 -17.89 14.91
N PRO A 45 41.59 -19.18 14.58
CA PRO A 45 40.26 -19.76 14.42
C PRO A 45 39.65 -19.95 15.82
N GLU A 46 38.70 -19.09 16.18
CA GLU A 46 37.90 -19.28 17.38
C GLU A 46 36.85 -20.35 17.10
N LYS A 47 37.03 -21.54 17.69
CA LYS A 47 36.06 -22.64 17.66
C LYS A 47 34.76 -22.19 18.34
N ARG A 48 33.77 -21.75 17.56
CA ARG A 48 32.40 -21.59 18.06
C ARG A 48 31.84 -22.95 18.46
N ARG A 49 31.57 -23.07 19.76
CA ARG A 49 30.90 -24.20 20.42
C ARG A 49 29.54 -24.44 19.75
N ASN A 50 29.27 -25.69 19.38
CA ASN A 50 27.97 -26.17 18.89
C ASN A 50 26.86 -25.85 19.91
N GLY A 51 26.21 -24.70 19.73
CA GLY A 51 24.91 -24.41 20.34
C GLY A 51 23.83 -24.72 19.31
N ARG A 52 23.08 -25.81 19.51
CA ARG A 52 21.84 -26.05 18.77
C ARG A 52 20.96 -24.80 18.92
N ILE A 53 20.74 -24.09 17.83
CA ILE A 53 19.74 -23.02 17.77
C ILE A 53 18.40 -23.70 18.00
N ARG A 54 17.84 -23.52 19.20
CA ARG A 54 16.46 -23.88 19.50
C ARG A 54 15.59 -22.88 18.74
N VAL A 55 15.22 -23.22 17.51
CA VAL A 55 14.18 -22.49 16.79
C VAL A 55 12.88 -22.76 17.54
N SER A 56 12.45 -21.79 18.34
CA SER A 56 11.11 -21.79 18.93
C SER A 56 10.11 -21.62 17.79
N VAL A 57 9.64 -22.74 17.25
CA VAL A 57 8.50 -22.76 16.34
C VAL A 57 7.28 -22.37 17.18
N TYR A 58 6.96 -21.09 17.19
CA TYR A 58 5.64 -20.66 17.64
C TYR A 58 4.64 -21.29 16.68
N SER A 59 3.94 -22.34 17.14
CA SER A 59 2.81 -22.92 16.42
C SER A 59 1.74 -21.84 16.36
N ARG A 60 1.67 -21.14 15.22
CA ARG A 60 0.53 -20.29 14.90
C ARG A 60 -0.67 -21.21 14.78
N ALA A 61 -1.77 -20.88 15.45
CA ALA A 61 -3.05 -21.53 15.18
C ALA A 61 -3.30 -21.48 13.67
N SER A 62 -3.77 -22.59 13.09
CA SER A 62 -4.03 -22.65 11.65
C SER A 62 -4.93 -21.48 11.23
N PRO A 63 -4.55 -20.70 10.21
CA PRO A 63 -5.35 -19.56 9.78
C PRO A 63 -6.76 -20.03 9.40
N LEU A 64 -7.76 -19.23 9.76
CA LEU A 64 -9.13 -19.48 9.32
C LEU A 64 -9.26 -19.16 7.82
N VAL A 65 -9.96 -20.03 7.08
CA VAL A 65 -10.25 -19.88 5.65
C VAL A 65 -11.76 -19.83 5.44
N PHE A 66 -12.18 -18.92 4.57
CA PHE A 66 -13.58 -18.72 4.19
C PHE A 66 -13.82 -19.41 2.84
N ARG A 67 -14.65 -20.45 2.80
CA ARG A 67 -14.91 -21.22 1.56
C ARG A 67 -15.90 -20.54 0.62
N ASP A 68 -16.73 -19.65 1.16
CA ASP A 68 -17.85 -18.99 0.51
C ASP A 68 -17.83 -17.47 0.73
N LEU A 69 -16.64 -16.87 0.87
CA LEU A 69 -16.52 -15.43 1.07
C LEU A 69 -16.95 -14.69 -0.20
N ASP A 70 -18.01 -13.89 -0.09
CA ASP A 70 -18.42 -12.94 -1.11
C ASP A 70 -17.80 -11.55 -0.83
N ALA A 71 -17.68 -10.72 -1.87
CA ALA A 71 -17.19 -9.35 -1.71
C ALA A 71 -18.08 -8.53 -0.76
N ASP A 72 -19.41 -8.70 -0.83
CA ASP A 72 -20.36 -7.94 -0.02
C ASP A 72 -20.37 -8.35 1.45
N ASP A 73 -19.77 -9.49 1.81
CA ASP A 73 -19.69 -9.96 3.20
C ASP A 73 -18.85 -9.05 4.11
N PHE A 74 -17.84 -8.39 3.52
CA PHE A 74 -16.93 -7.49 4.25
C PHE A 74 -16.88 -6.08 3.67
N ARG A 75 -17.53 -5.85 2.51
CA ARG A 75 -17.59 -4.54 1.87
C ARG A 75 -18.10 -3.46 2.83
N HIS A 76 -17.40 -2.34 2.86
CA HIS A 76 -17.78 -1.20 3.68
C HIS A 76 -19.12 -0.61 3.19
N PRO A 77 -20.06 -0.22 4.08
CA PRO A 77 -21.35 0.33 3.65
C PRO A 77 -21.23 1.55 2.72
N LEU A 78 -20.28 2.44 3.00
CA LEU A 78 -19.98 3.58 2.13
C LEU A 78 -19.48 3.16 0.75
N ASP A 79 -18.70 2.09 0.65
CA ASP A 79 -18.23 1.58 -0.65
C ASP A 79 -19.43 1.01 -1.42
N LYS A 80 -20.26 0.18 -0.78
CA LYS A 80 -21.48 -0.35 -1.39
C LYS A 80 -22.39 0.76 -1.90
N GLN A 81 -22.63 1.79 -1.08
CA GLN A 81 -23.44 2.95 -1.46
C GLN A 81 -22.81 3.74 -2.61
N ASN A 82 -21.52 4.07 -2.53
CA ASN A 82 -20.85 4.87 -3.54
C ASN A 82 -20.72 4.12 -4.87
N THR A 83 -20.52 2.80 -4.82
CA THR A 83 -20.50 1.93 -6.00
C THR A 83 -21.86 1.96 -6.72
N LEU A 84 -22.97 1.91 -5.98
CA LEU A 84 -24.32 2.05 -6.56
C LEU A 84 -24.53 3.43 -7.19
N ILE A 85 -24.05 4.50 -6.54
CA ILE A 85 -24.13 5.86 -7.07
C ILE A 85 -23.35 5.99 -8.38
N LEU A 86 -22.11 5.49 -8.44
CA LEU A 86 -21.30 5.54 -9.66
C LEU A 86 -21.93 4.73 -10.80
N LYS A 87 -22.44 3.52 -10.51
CA LYS A 87 -23.11 2.68 -11.50
C LYS A 87 -24.39 3.29 -12.06
N ALA A 88 -25.04 4.19 -11.32
CA ALA A 88 -26.24 4.89 -11.74
C ALA A 88 -25.95 6.06 -12.70
N ILE A 89 -24.70 6.50 -12.85
CA ILE A 89 -24.33 7.60 -13.75
C ILE A 89 -24.36 7.08 -15.20
N PRO A 90 -25.24 7.61 -16.07
CA PRO A 90 -25.35 7.15 -17.46
C PRO A 90 -24.03 7.31 -18.23
N GLY A 91 -23.65 6.28 -18.99
CA GLY A 91 -22.44 6.28 -19.82
C GLY A 91 -21.12 6.07 -19.06
N LEU A 92 -21.11 6.12 -17.72
CA LEU A 92 -19.88 5.97 -16.94
C LEU A 92 -19.30 4.55 -17.00
N ASN A 93 -20.16 3.52 -17.03
CA ASN A 93 -19.72 2.13 -17.17
C ASN A 93 -19.05 1.86 -18.54
N GLU A 94 -19.57 2.47 -19.61
CA GLU A 94 -19.01 2.32 -20.95
C GLU A 94 -17.70 3.10 -21.10
N LEU A 95 -17.59 4.26 -20.47
CA LEU A 95 -16.33 5.00 -20.37
C LEU A 95 -15.27 4.20 -19.60
N GLY A 96 -15.63 3.61 -18.46
CA GLY A 96 -14.75 2.76 -17.67
C GLY A 96 -14.23 1.58 -18.48
N ARG A 97 -15.12 0.85 -19.17
CA ARG A 97 -14.74 -0.26 -20.07
C ARG A 97 -13.85 0.18 -21.23
N ALA A 98 -14.15 1.33 -21.84
CA ALA A 98 -13.35 1.85 -22.94
C ALA A 98 -11.91 2.20 -22.49
N LEU A 99 -11.76 2.74 -21.28
CA LEU A 99 -10.45 3.09 -20.72
C LEU A 99 -9.63 1.87 -20.30
N LEU A 100 -10.28 0.83 -19.79
CA LEU A 100 -9.65 -0.46 -19.48
C LEU A 100 -9.20 -1.27 -20.71
N GLY A 101 -9.51 -0.81 -21.93
CA GLY A 101 -9.04 -1.41 -23.17
C GLY A 101 -7.82 -0.71 -23.79
N THR A 102 -7.33 0.36 -23.18
CA THR A 102 -6.40 1.29 -23.84
C THR A 102 -4.92 0.87 -23.73
N VAL A 103 -4.13 1.37 -24.68
CA VAL A 103 -2.66 1.23 -24.78
C VAL A 103 -1.94 1.50 -23.45
N THR A 104 -2.50 2.35 -22.58
CA THR A 104 -1.96 2.67 -21.24
C THR A 104 -1.79 1.44 -20.35
N GLU A 105 -2.77 0.53 -20.32
CA GLU A 105 -2.67 -0.70 -19.51
C GLU A 105 -1.56 -1.62 -20.02
N GLN A 106 -1.40 -1.69 -21.33
CA GLN A 106 -0.34 -2.47 -21.95
C GLN A 106 1.04 -1.85 -21.69
N ILE A 107 1.15 -0.51 -21.70
CA ILE A 107 2.39 0.18 -21.32
C ILE A 107 2.72 -0.09 -19.85
N MET A 108 1.76 0.06 -18.94
CA MET A 108 1.99 -0.22 -17.52
C MET A 108 2.35 -1.69 -17.28
N LEU A 109 1.67 -2.63 -17.95
CA LEU A 109 2.01 -4.05 -17.90
C LEU A 109 3.44 -4.29 -18.38
N LEU A 110 3.81 -3.76 -19.55
CA LEU A 110 5.14 -3.96 -20.14
C LEU A 110 6.24 -3.31 -19.31
N GLU A 111 6.02 -2.11 -18.76
CA GLU A 111 6.97 -1.45 -17.85
C GLU A 111 7.16 -2.28 -16.58
N ASN A 112 6.07 -2.73 -15.97
CA ASN A 112 6.14 -3.49 -14.72
C ASN A 112 6.79 -4.86 -14.93
N ILE A 113 6.43 -5.60 -15.99
CA ILE A 113 7.07 -6.86 -16.35
C ILE A 113 8.57 -6.63 -16.66
N GLY A 114 8.90 -5.57 -17.39
CA GLY A 114 10.27 -5.30 -17.81
C GLY A 114 11.22 -4.81 -16.70
N THR A 115 10.69 -4.31 -15.58
CA THR A 115 11.48 -3.67 -14.51
C THR A 115 11.32 -4.29 -13.12
N SER A 116 10.58 -5.40 -13.02
CA SER A 116 10.28 -6.06 -11.74
C SER A 116 10.63 -7.54 -11.75
N VAL A 117 10.81 -8.12 -10.56
CA VAL A 117 11.09 -9.55 -10.36
C VAL A 117 9.78 -10.29 -10.13
N LEU A 118 9.46 -11.27 -11.00
CA LEU A 118 8.28 -12.13 -10.83
C LEU A 118 8.46 -13.08 -9.64
N VAL A 119 7.51 -13.09 -8.72
CA VAL A 119 7.49 -14.00 -7.58
C VAL A 119 6.94 -15.36 -8.02
N SER A 120 7.61 -16.44 -7.61
CA SER A 120 7.20 -17.82 -7.90
C SER A 120 7.63 -18.76 -6.77
N LYS A 121 7.24 -20.04 -6.86
CA LYS A 121 7.73 -21.08 -5.95
C LYS A 121 9.27 -21.23 -5.95
N ASP A 122 9.93 -20.89 -7.07
CA ASP A 122 11.37 -21.03 -7.23
C ASP A 122 12.11 -19.68 -7.03
N GLN A 123 11.38 -18.57 -6.97
CA GLN A 123 11.91 -17.22 -6.81
C GLN A 123 11.08 -16.44 -5.79
N LEU A 124 11.67 -16.14 -4.63
CA LEU A 124 10.98 -15.52 -3.49
C LEU A 124 9.83 -16.41 -2.94
N PRO A 125 10.10 -17.68 -2.58
CA PRO A 125 9.08 -18.67 -2.21
C PRO A 125 8.21 -18.25 -1.02
N GLU A 126 8.75 -17.50 -0.07
CA GLU A 126 8.00 -17.01 1.09
C GLU A 126 6.95 -15.96 0.70
N LEU A 127 7.27 -15.06 -0.23
CA LEU A 127 6.31 -14.10 -0.78
C LEU A 127 5.23 -14.80 -1.58
N HIS A 128 5.64 -15.77 -2.40
CA HIS A 128 4.71 -16.61 -3.15
C HIS A 128 3.72 -17.30 -2.21
N LYS A 129 4.21 -17.93 -1.14
CA LYS A 129 3.36 -18.59 -0.15
C LYS A 129 2.40 -17.63 0.55
N MET A 130 2.87 -16.47 1.00
CA MET A 130 2.02 -15.45 1.63
C MET A 130 0.87 -15.00 0.70
N MET A 131 1.18 -14.85 -0.59
CA MET A 131 0.23 -14.46 -1.62
C MET A 131 -0.85 -15.54 -1.84
N ILE A 132 -0.43 -16.79 -2.02
CA ILE A 132 -1.34 -17.93 -2.20
C ILE A 132 -2.24 -18.11 -0.97
N GLU A 133 -1.68 -18.01 0.24
CA GLU A 133 -2.43 -18.09 1.49
C GLU A 133 -3.47 -16.96 1.59
N ALA A 134 -3.10 -15.71 1.30
CA ALA A 134 -4.01 -14.58 1.34
C ALA A 134 -5.14 -14.69 0.31
N ALA A 135 -4.82 -15.09 -0.93
CA ALA A 135 -5.80 -15.33 -1.99
C ALA A 135 -6.76 -16.48 -1.63
N GLY A 136 -6.24 -17.55 -1.04
CA GLY A 136 -7.05 -18.67 -0.55
C GLY A 136 -8.01 -18.27 0.57
N ILE A 137 -7.57 -17.46 1.53
CA ILE A 137 -8.44 -16.94 2.60
C ILE A 137 -9.53 -16.04 2.03
N LEU A 138 -9.21 -15.17 1.06
CA LEU A 138 -10.17 -14.27 0.42
C LEU A 138 -11.04 -14.94 -0.66
N ASN A 139 -10.84 -16.23 -0.89
CA ASN A 139 -11.56 -17.02 -1.89
C ASN A 139 -11.51 -16.38 -3.29
N ILE A 140 -10.29 -16.14 -3.79
CA ILE A 140 -10.01 -15.66 -5.14
C ILE A 140 -8.85 -16.43 -5.76
N GLU A 141 -8.78 -16.42 -7.10
CA GLU A 141 -7.59 -16.90 -7.79
C GLU A 141 -6.40 -15.97 -7.48
N SER A 142 -5.23 -16.55 -7.19
CA SER A 142 -4.03 -15.75 -6.93
C SER A 142 -3.56 -15.05 -8.22
N PRO A 143 -3.51 -13.70 -8.23
CA PRO A 143 -2.87 -12.96 -9.31
C PRO A 143 -1.36 -13.20 -9.30
N ASP A 144 -0.67 -12.75 -10.35
CA ASP A 144 0.80 -12.72 -10.34
C ASP A 144 1.30 -11.65 -9.38
N LEU A 145 2.45 -11.89 -8.74
CA LEU A 145 3.07 -10.95 -7.82
C LEU A 145 4.46 -10.57 -8.33
N TYR A 146 4.75 -9.27 -8.36
CA TYR A 146 6.04 -8.73 -8.77
C TYR A 146 6.66 -7.90 -7.65
N VAL A 147 7.99 -7.94 -7.54
CA VAL A 147 8.77 -7.06 -6.65
C VAL A 147 9.50 -6.02 -7.50
N ARG A 148 9.20 -4.74 -7.28
CA ARG A 148 9.84 -3.60 -7.94
C ARG A 148 10.84 -2.94 -7.00
N GLN A 149 12.03 -2.66 -7.49
CA GLN A 149 13.00 -1.86 -6.73
C GLN A 149 12.49 -0.42 -6.62
N SER A 150 12.33 0.05 -5.39
CA SER A 150 11.94 1.43 -5.10
C SER A 150 12.21 1.79 -3.64
N PRO A 151 12.71 3.00 -3.35
CA PRO A 151 12.88 3.48 -1.98
C PRO A 151 11.56 3.96 -1.35
N VAL A 152 10.51 4.18 -2.15
CA VAL A 152 9.21 4.70 -1.66
C VAL A 152 8.30 3.52 -1.34
N PRO A 153 7.80 3.37 -0.09
CA PRO A 153 6.84 2.32 0.28
C PRO A 153 5.59 2.40 -0.58
N ASN A 154 5.32 1.37 -1.38
CA ASN A 154 4.09 1.28 -2.16
C ASN A 154 3.77 -0.16 -2.59
N ALA A 155 2.49 -0.44 -2.74
CA ALA A 155 1.97 -1.61 -3.43
C ALA A 155 0.77 -1.17 -4.27
N TYR A 156 0.50 -1.88 -5.36
CA TYR A 156 -0.68 -1.61 -6.17
C TYR A 156 -1.09 -2.83 -6.98
N THR A 157 -2.37 -2.83 -7.34
CA THR A 157 -2.98 -3.88 -8.14
C THR A 157 -3.42 -3.37 -9.50
N LEU A 158 -3.11 -4.13 -10.55
CA LEU A 158 -3.55 -3.86 -11.91
C LEU A 158 -4.41 -5.03 -12.41
N ALA A 159 -5.68 -4.71 -12.68
CA ALA A 159 -6.61 -5.60 -13.35
C ALA A 159 -6.73 -5.17 -14.81
N ILE A 160 -6.37 -6.07 -15.73
CA ILE A 160 -6.39 -5.81 -17.18
C ILE A 160 -7.49 -6.66 -17.81
N SER A 161 -8.29 -6.04 -18.66
CA SER A 161 -9.39 -6.75 -19.32
C SER A 161 -8.87 -7.92 -20.16
N GLY A 162 -9.39 -9.13 -19.89
CA GLY A 162 -9.02 -10.35 -20.61
C GLY A 162 -7.62 -10.90 -20.32
N LYS A 163 -6.92 -10.39 -19.29
CA LYS A 163 -5.64 -10.93 -18.83
C LYS A 163 -5.68 -11.23 -17.34
N LYS A 164 -4.73 -12.05 -16.89
CA LYS A 164 -4.54 -12.32 -15.47
C LYS A 164 -4.16 -11.02 -14.75
N PRO A 165 -4.83 -10.65 -13.65
CA PRO A 165 -4.43 -9.51 -12.83
C PRO A 165 -3.07 -9.75 -12.19
N PHE A 166 -2.38 -8.67 -11.82
CA PHE A 166 -1.12 -8.75 -11.08
C PHE A 166 -1.01 -7.66 -10.02
N VAL A 167 -0.24 -7.97 -8.98
CA VAL A 167 0.10 -7.09 -7.86
C VAL A 167 1.59 -6.77 -7.93
N VAL A 168 1.94 -5.53 -7.66
CA VAL A 168 3.33 -5.09 -7.54
C VAL A 168 3.57 -4.59 -6.12
N ILE A 169 4.65 -5.05 -5.49
CA ILE A 169 5.12 -4.53 -4.21
C ILE A 169 6.51 -3.92 -4.36
N HIS A 170 6.76 -2.82 -3.65
CA HIS A 170 8.07 -2.19 -3.63
C HIS A 170 9.01 -2.84 -2.60
N THR A 171 10.31 -2.87 -2.89
CA THR A 171 11.36 -3.39 -1.99
C THR A 171 11.38 -2.70 -0.62
N SER A 172 11.04 -1.41 -0.57
CA SER A 172 10.91 -0.63 0.67
C SER A 172 9.86 -1.19 1.65
N LEU A 173 8.76 -1.78 1.16
CA LEU A 173 7.79 -2.46 2.02
C LEU A 173 8.34 -3.77 2.57
N VAL A 174 9.07 -4.53 1.74
CA VAL A 174 9.71 -5.79 2.14
C VAL A 174 10.74 -5.56 3.24
N GLU A 175 11.43 -4.42 3.20
CA GLU A 175 12.41 -4.02 4.24
C GLU A 175 11.74 -3.47 5.50
N LEU A 176 10.64 -2.72 5.38
CA LEU A 176 9.97 -2.03 6.50
C LEU A 176 9.04 -2.94 7.31
N LEU A 177 8.37 -3.89 6.66
CA LEU A 177 7.26 -4.64 7.25
C LEU A 177 7.69 -6.04 7.68
N THR A 178 7.13 -6.51 8.79
CA THR A 178 7.21 -7.91 9.21
C THR A 178 6.43 -8.80 8.24
N ARG A 179 6.66 -10.11 8.28
CA ARG A 179 5.97 -11.10 7.44
C ARG A 179 4.43 -10.97 7.50
N ASN A 180 3.87 -10.77 8.70
CA ASN A 180 2.42 -10.64 8.87
C ASN A 180 1.88 -9.31 8.33
N GLU A 181 2.62 -8.23 8.54
CA GLU A 181 2.27 -6.90 8.03
C GLU A 181 2.34 -6.86 6.50
N LEU A 182 3.35 -7.49 5.91
CA LEU A 182 3.49 -7.59 4.46
C LEU A 182 2.36 -8.44 3.84
N GLN A 183 1.99 -9.55 4.49
CA GLN A 183 0.81 -10.34 4.07
C GLN A 183 -0.49 -9.54 4.19
N ALA A 184 -0.61 -8.67 5.21
CA ALA A 184 -1.76 -7.77 5.34
C ALA A 184 -1.83 -6.73 4.19
N VAL A 185 -0.68 -6.21 3.73
CA VAL A 185 -0.63 -5.35 2.53
C VAL A 185 -1.05 -6.13 1.27
N LEU A 186 -0.54 -7.35 1.08
CA LEU A 186 -0.98 -8.19 -0.04
C LEU A 186 -2.50 -8.46 0.01
N ALA A 187 -3.04 -8.73 1.20
CA ALA A 187 -4.47 -8.93 1.41
C ALA A 187 -5.30 -7.67 1.15
N HIS A 188 -4.77 -6.48 1.47
CA HIS A 188 -5.37 -5.20 1.12
C HIS A 188 -5.51 -5.05 -0.40
N GLU A 189 -4.42 -5.29 -1.13
CA GLU A 189 -4.37 -5.27 -2.59
C GLU A 189 -5.35 -6.29 -3.22
N LEU A 190 -5.39 -7.50 -2.66
CA LEU A 190 -6.35 -8.52 -3.06
C LEU A 190 -7.81 -8.13 -2.79
N GLY A 191 -8.06 -7.30 -1.76
CA GLY A 191 -9.36 -6.70 -1.50
C GLY A 191 -9.85 -5.86 -2.68
N HIS A 192 -8.96 -5.11 -3.34
CA HIS A 192 -9.30 -4.37 -4.56
C HIS A 192 -9.73 -5.30 -5.70
N LEU A 193 -9.09 -6.46 -5.85
CA LEU A 193 -9.50 -7.45 -6.85
C LEU A 193 -10.83 -8.10 -6.49
N LYS A 194 -10.98 -8.58 -5.25
CA LYS A 194 -12.22 -9.23 -4.80
C LYS A 194 -13.45 -8.35 -4.99
N CYS A 195 -13.28 -7.04 -4.79
CA CYS A 195 -14.35 -6.07 -4.86
C CYS A 195 -14.42 -5.33 -6.20
N ASP A 196 -13.72 -5.79 -7.25
CA ASP A 196 -13.71 -5.19 -8.59
C ASP A 196 -13.38 -3.68 -8.62
N HIS A 197 -12.50 -3.23 -7.72
CA HIS A 197 -12.12 -1.82 -7.61
C HIS A 197 -11.22 -1.34 -8.75
N GLY A 198 -10.57 -2.26 -9.48
CA GLY A 198 -9.60 -1.95 -10.53
C GLY A 198 -10.15 -1.07 -11.67
N VAL A 199 -11.45 -1.15 -11.97
CA VAL A 199 -12.10 -0.37 -13.03
C VAL A 199 -12.00 1.15 -12.81
N TRP A 200 -12.06 1.57 -11.54
CA TRP A 200 -12.18 2.98 -11.19
C TRP A 200 -10.86 3.59 -10.72
N LEU A 201 -9.90 2.78 -10.27
CA LEU A 201 -8.55 3.22 -9.91
C LEU A 201 -7.80 3.81 -11.11
N THR A 202 -7.84 3.13 -12.27
CA THR A 202 -7.26 3.64 -13.52
C THR A 202 -7.92 4.94 -13.96
N PHE A 203 -9.24 5.05 -13.81
CA PHE A 203 -9.98 6.25 -14.14
C PHE A 203 -9.62 7.43 -13.22
N ALA A 204 -9.56 7.21 -11.90
CA ALA A 204 -9.19 8.23 -10.92
C ALA A 204 -7.78 8.81 -11.19
N ASN A 205 -6.83 7.94 -11.54
CA ASN A 205 -5.47 8.36 -11.91
C ASN A 205 -5.45 9.24 -13.17
N LEU A 206 -6.27 8.92 -14.18
CA LEU A 206 -6.39 9.73 -15.40
C LEU A 206 -7.08 11.08 -15.15
N LEU A 207 -8.09 11.13 -14.27
CA LEU A 207 -8.76 12.37 -13.89
C LEU A 207 -7.82 13.32 -13.13
N THR A 208 -7.00 12.77 -12.23
CA THR A 208 -6.02 13.52 -11.44
C THR A 208 -4.93 14.18 -12.31
N LEU A 209 -4.65 13.63 -13.50
CA LEU A 209 -3.72 14.23 -14.47
C LEU A 209 -4.28 15.49 -15.17
N GLY A 210 -5.50 15.92 -14.85
CA GLY A 210 -6.05 17.19 -15.32
C GLY A 210 -6.39 17.19 -16.82
N ALA A 211 -6.72 16.02 -17.38
CA ALA A 211 -7.03 15.85 -18.80
C ALA A 211 -8.36 16.49 -19.26
N TYR A 212 -8.88 17.48 -18.53
CA TYR A 212 -9.98 18.34 -18.97
C TYR A 212 -9.52 19.77 -19.17
N THR A 213 -9.14 20.09 -20.41
CA THR A 213 -9.14 21.46 -20.91
C THR A 213 -10.55 21.81 -21.44
N VAL A 214 -11.61 21.55 -20.68
CA VAL A 214 -12.99 21.85 -21.10
C VAL A 214 -13.53 23.01 -20.27
N PRO A 215 -13.46 24.27 -20.76
CA PRO A 215 -13.98 25.43 -20.04
C PRO A 215 -15.51 25.39 -19.90
N GLY A 216 -16.04 26.07 -18.88
CA GLY A 216 -17.49 26.22 -18.68
C GLY A 216 -18.15 25.03 -17.96
N LEU A 217 -19.35 24.65 -18.39
CA LEU A 217 -20.17 23.62 -17.73
C LEU A 217 -19.47 22.24 -17.65
N GLY A 218 -18.57 21.95 -18.59
CA GLY A 218 -17.76 20.73 -18.58
C GLY A 218 -16.82 20.63 -17.38
N ALA A 219 -16.19 21.74 -16.97
CA ALA A 219 -15.31 21.77 -15.79
C ALA A 219 -16.09 21.53 -14.49
N PHE A 220 -17.29 22.09 -14.36
CA PHE A 220 -18.13 21.89 -13.17
C PHE A 220 -18.63 20.45 -13.03
N LEU A 221 -19.05 19.83 -14.14
CA LEU A 221 -19.45 18.43 -14.16
C LEU A 221 -18.27 17.50 -13.85
N ALA A 222 -17.10 17.80 -14.42
CA ALA A 222 -15.87 17.05 -14.13
C ALA A 222 -15.49 17.12 -12.65
N GLN A 223 -15.52 18.31 -12.04
CA GLN A 223 -15.21 18.48 -10.61
C GLN A 223 -16.20 17.72 -9.71
N THR A 224 -17.49 17.73 -10.04
CA THR A 224 -18.49 16.98 -9.27
C THR A 224 -18.27 15.47 -9.36
N LEU A 225 -17.95 14.97 -10.57
CA LEU A 225 -17.65 13.56 -10.79
C LEU A 225 -16.36 13.14 -10.08
N GLU A 226 -15.32 13.97 -10.16
CA GLU A 226 -14.04 13.79 -9.48
C GLU A 226 -14.24 13.64 -7.97
N GLU A 227 -15.03 14.52 -7.34
CA GLU A 227 -15.34 14.43 -5.91
C GLU A 227 -16.06 13.14 -5.52
N GLN A 228 -17.00 12.67 -6.36
CA GLN A 228 -17.71 11.41 -6.12
C GLN A 228 -16.79 10.20 -6.26
N LEU A 229 -15.87 10.24 -7.22
CA LEU A 229 -14.86 9.20 -7.39
C LEU A 229 -13.86 9.18 -6.25
N PHE A 230 -13.39 10.33 -5.78
CA PHE A 230 -12.54 10.39 -4.60
C PHE A 230 -13.25 9.92 -3.33
N ARG A 231 -14.55 10.21 -3.17
CA ARG A 231 -15.37 9.65 -2.08
C ARG A 231 -15.48 8.13 -2.18
N TRP A 232 -15.69 7.61 -3.38
CA TRP A 232 -15.71 6.18 -3.64
C TRP A 232 -14.35 5.53 -3.33
N LEU A 233 -13.26 6.11 -3.82
CA LEU A 233 -11.89 5.60 -3.63
C LEU A 233 -11.56 5.49 -2.14
N ARG A 234 -11.86 6.54 -1.36
CA ARG A 234 -11.69 6.50 0.09
C ARG A 234 -12.52 5.43 0.79
N ALA A 235 -13.72 5.14 0.29
CA ALA A 235 -14.55 4.10 0.84
C ALA A 235 -14.05 2.70 0.47
N ALA A 236 -13.54 2.53 -0.76
CA ALA A 236 -12.90 1.30 -1.22
C ALA A 236 -11.69 0.92 -0.36
N GLU A 237 -10.87 1.90 0.07
CA GLU A 237 -9.75 1.67 0.99
C GLU A 237 -10.20 1.05 2.32
N LEU A 238 -11.34 1.47 2.88
CA LEU A 238 -11.90 0.89 4.10
C LEU A 238 -12.35 -0.55 3.89
N THR A 239 -12.93 -0.86 2.72
CA THR A 239 -13.24 -2.25 2.33
C THR A 239 -11.97 -3.10 2.25
N CYS A 240 -10.91 -2.57 1.63
CA CYS A 240 -9.64 -3.30 1.48
C CYS A 240 -8.91 -3.48 2.83
N ASP A 241 -9.04 -2.55 3.76
CA ASP A 241 -8.55 -2.75 5.14
C ASP A 241 -9.29 -3.89 5.85
N ARG A 242 -10.60 -4.05 5.61
CA ARG A 242 -11.36 -5.19 6.13
C ARG A 242 -10.88 -6.51 5.52
N ALA A 243 -10.56 -6.54 4.23
CA ALA A 243 -9.92 -7.71 3.60
C ALA A 243 -8.57 -8.04 4.25
N ALA A 244 -7.75 -7.02 4.52
CA ALA A 244 -6.48 -7.18 5.24
C ALA A 244 -6.68 -7.78 6.63
N LEU A 245 -7.71 -7.34 7.37
CA LEU A 245 -8.03 -7.89 8.69
C LEU A 245 -8.49 -9.35 8.62
N LEU A 246 -9.26 -9.75 7.61
CA LEU A 246 -9.70 -11.15 7.45
C LEU A 246 -8.53 -12.11 7.26
N VAL A 247 -7.49 -11.67 6.56
CA VAL A 247 -6.25 -12.46 6.36
C VAL A 247 -5.34 -12.39 7.58
N ALA A 248 -5.13 -11.19 8.13
CA ALA A 248 -4.23 -11.01 9.28
C ALA A 248 -4.77 -11.65 10.56
N GLN A 249 -6.09 -11.64 10.74
CA GLN A 249 -6.84 -12.12 11.91
C GLN A 249 -6.45 -11.45 13.24
N ASP A 250 -5.68 -10.36 13.15
CA ASP A 250 -5.27 -9.53 14.26
C ASP A 250 -5.34 -8.06 13.82
N PRO A 251 -6.21 -7.23 14.43
CA PRO A 251 -6.32 -5.81 14.07
C PRO A 251 -5.03 -5.04 14.32
N LYS A 252 -4.20 -5.45 15.29
CA LYS A 252 -2.93 -4.77 15.58
C LYS A 252 -1.96 -4.88 14.41
N VAL A 253 -2.01 -5.96 13.62
CA VAL A 253 -1.18 -6.11 12.41
C VAL A 253 -1.54 -5.06 11.37
N VAL A 254 -2.84 -4.92 11.04
CA VAL A 254 -3.32 -3.95 10.05
C VAL A 254 -3.06 -2.52 10.51
N ILE A 255 -3.32 -2.22 11.79
CA ILE A 255 -3.05 -0.90 12.37
C ILE A 255 -1.55 -0.59 12.36
N SER A 256 -0.70 -1.60 12.63
CA SER A 256 0.76 -1.43 12.57
C SER A 256 1.24 -1.11 11.16
N VAL A 257 0.67 -1.72 10.12
CA VAL A 257 0.93 -1.35 8.71
C VAL A 257 0.61 0.12 8.49
N LEU A 258 -0.60 0.57 8.83
CA LEU A 258 -1.02 1.98 8.63
C LEU A 258 -0.12 2.97 9.37
N MET A 259 0.27 2.63 10.59
CA MET A 259 1.21 3.42 11.41
C MET A 259 2.60 3.52 10.75
N LYS A 260 3.15 2.38 10.27
CA LYS A 260 4.45 2.33 9.60
C LYS A 260 4.44 3.05 8.25
N LEU A 261 3.32 3.02 7.52
CA LEU A 261 3.17 3.81 6.29
C LEU A 261 3.07 5.32 6.58
N ALA A 262 2.52 5.71 7.72
CA ALA A 262 2.39 7.11 8.11
C ALA A 262 3.72 7.76 8.56
N GLY A 263 4.63 6.99 9.16
CA GLY A 263 5.87 7.56 9.69
C GLY A 263 6.96 6.56 10.09
N GLY A 264 6.85 5.30 9.67
CA GLY A 264 7.85 4.28 9.96
C GLY A 264 9.03 4.30 8.98
N CYS A 265 10.20 3.96 9.50
CA CYS A 265 11.35 3.56 8.70
C CYS A 265 12.06 2.38 9.37
N PRO A 266 12.87 1.59 8.63
CA PRO A 266 13.45 0.36 9.17
C PRO A 266 14.24 0.54 10.47
N SER A 267 14.88 1.70 10.68
CA SER A 267 15.68 1.97 11.88
C SER A 267 14.88 2.33 13.13
N MET A 268 13.60 2.68 13.00
CA MET A 268 12.73 3.06 14.13
C MET A 268 11.45 2.24 14.22
N ALA A 269 11.21 1.31 13.29
CA ALA A 269 9.98 0.52 13.21
C ALA A 269 9.67 -0.23 14.53
N ASP A 270 10.71 -0.69 15.24
CA ASP A 270 10.57 -1.42 16.51
C ASP A 270 10.20 -0.53 17.70
N GLN A 271 10.34 0.80 17.57
CA GLN A 271 9.99 1.77 18.61
C GLN A 271 8.55 2.27 18.48
N LEU A 272 7.88 1.97 17.36
CA LEU A 272 6.52 2.41 17.11
C LEU A 272 5.52 1.60 17.95
N ASN A 273 4.50 2.28 18.48
CA ASN A 273 3.53 1.68 19.40
C ASN A 273 2.11 1.82 18.85
N VAL A 274 1.49 0.68 18.54
CA VAL A 274 0.13 0.60 18.00
C VAL A 274 -0.91 1.23 18.93
N ASP A 275 -0.81 1.00 20.24
CA ASP A 275 -1.79 1.50 21.21
C ASP A 275 -1.69 3.05 21.33
N ALA A 276 -0.48 3.60 21.25
CA ALA A 276 -0.25 5.05 21.19
C ALA A 276 -0.77 5.66 19.88
N PHE A 277 -0.61 4.98 18.74
CA PHE A 277 -1.17 5.43 17.46
C PHE A 277 -2.71 5.41 17.46
N LEU A 278 -3.34 4.42 18.12
CA LEU A 278 -4.78 4.42 18.33
C LEU A 278 -5.23 5.54 19.26
N GLU A 279 -4.44 5.92 20.26
CA GLU A 279 -4.72 7.09 21.09
C GLU A 279 -4.61 8.40 20.31
N GLN A 280 -3.65 8.49 19.39
CA GLN A 280 -3.59 9.57 18.41
C GLN A 280 -4.87 9.63 17.55
N ALA A 281 -5.38 8.48 17.08
CA ALA A 281 -6.63 8.44 16.32
C ALA A 281 -7.84 8.95 17.15
N ARG A 282 -7.94 8.53 18.42
CA ARG A 282 -8.99 9.02 19.35
C ARG A 282 -8.88 10.52 19.62
N SER A 283 -7.67 11.05 19.76
CA SER A 283 -7.46 12.48 19.99
C SER A 283 -7.80 13.32 18.75
N TYR A 284 -7.51 12.82 17.54
CA TYR A 284 -7.92 13.45 16.28
C TYR A 284 -9.45 13.57 16.17
N ASP A 285 -10.19 12.52 16.55
CA ASP A 285 -11.66 12.58 16.57
C ASP A 285 -12.20 13.62 17.53
N LYS A 286 -11.66 13.65 18.75
CA LYS A 286 -12.04 14.65 19.75
C LYS A 286 -11.73 16.07 19.29
N ALA A 287 -10.60 16.29 18.62
CA ALA A 287 -10.24 17.60 18.07
C ALA A 287 -11.14 18.01 16.89
N SER A 288 -11.57 17.03 16.09
CA SER A 288 -12.45 17.26 14.92
C SER A 288 -13.94 17.26 15.25
N SER A 289 -14.35 17.08 16.51
CA SER A 289 -15.76 17.01 16.91
C SER A 289 -16.48 18.37 16.97
N SER A 290 -15.74 19.48 16.91
CA SER A 290 -16.35 20.82 16.81
C SER A 290 -16.86 21.09 15.39
N PRO A 291 -17.85 21.98 15.18
CA PRO A 291 -18.31 22.33 13.83
C PRO A 291 -17.17 22.83 12.92
N VAL A 292 -16.23 23.60 13.48
CA VAL A 292 -15.02 24.05 12.78
C VAL A 292 -14.07 22.88 12.49
N GLY A 293 -13.86 21.99 13.47
CA GLY A 293 -13.05 20.78 13.31
C GLY A 293 -13.59 19.84 12.23
N TYR A 294 -14.91 19.67 12.15
CA TYR A 294 -15.58 18.90 11.11
C TYR A 294 -15.34 19.49 9.72
N TYR A 295 -15.44 20.81 9.59
CA TYR A 295 -15.16 21.50 8.33
C TYR A 295 -13.69 21.32 7.90
N ILE A 296 -12.74 21.51 8.83
CA ILE A 296 -11.31 21.33 8.56
C ILE A 296 -11.01 19.90 8.13
N ARG A 297 -11.52 18.90 8.87
CA ARG A 297 -11.37 17.48 8.55
C ARG A 297 -11.89 17.17 7.14
N ASN A 298 -13.07 17.66 6.80
CA ASN A 298 -13.66 17.43 5.48
C ASN A 298 -12.88 18.11 4.38
N ALA A 299 -12.41 19.35 4.60
CA ALA A 299 -11.58 20.07 3.64
C ALA A 299 -10.27 19.33 3.36
N GLN A 300 -9.57 18.86 4.42
CA GLN A 300 -8.34 18.08 4.30
C GLN A 300 -8.57 16.75 3.58
N THR A 301 -9.65 16.04 3.92
CA THR A 301 -9.93 14.71 3.36
C THR A 301 -10.41 14.78 1.90
N ARG A 302 -11.03 15.89 1.46
CA ARG A 302 -11.62 16.02 0.12
C ARG A 302 -10.61 15.82 -0.99
N GLN A 303 -9.37 16.30 -0.82
CA GLN A 303 -8.30 16.28 -1.81
C GLN A 303 -7.41 15.03 -1.74
N LEU A 304 -7.62 14.15 -0.76
CA LEU A 304 -6.80 12.94 -0.61
C LEU A 304 -7.43 11.76 -1.35
N SER A 305 -6.60 11.03 -2.11
CA SER A 305 -6.97 9.77 -2.76
C SER A 305 -7.22 8.66 -1.72
N HIS A 306 -6.42 8.63 -0.65
CA HIS A 306 -6.57 7.69 0.46
C HIS A 306 -7.05 8.42 1.72
N PRO A 307 -7.88 7.78 2.57
CA PRO A 307 -8.22 8.36 3.86
C PRO A 307 -6.99 8.50 4.76
N LEU A 308 -7.05 9.42 5.72
CA LEU A 308 -5.98 9.59 6.71
C LEU A 308 -5.71 8.26 7.46
N PRO A 309 -4.43 7.84 7.63
CA PRO A 309 -4.09 6.58 8.28
C PRO A 309 -4.72 6.40 9.66
N VAL A 310 -4.82 7.48 10.45
CA VAL A 310 -5.45 7.46 11.78
C VAL A 310 -6.95 7.12 11.73
N LEU A 311 -7.67 7.55 10.70
CA LEU A 311 -9.09 7.24 10.54
C LEU A 311 -9.29 5.79 10.11
N ARG A 312 -8.42 5.28 9.23
CA ARG A 312 -8.42 3.86 8.82
C ARG A 312 -8.13 2.93 9.99
N ALA A 313 -7.12 3.29 10.80
CA ALA A 313 -6.77 2.54 12.01
C ALA A 313 -7.94 2.44 12.99
N ARG A 314 -8.66 3.56 13.21
CA ARG A 314 -9.87 3.57 14.05
C ARG A 314 -10.99 2.72 13.47
N GLU A 315 -11.29 2.85 12.17
CA GLU A 315 -12.34 2.06 11.51
C GLU A 315 -12.07 0.55 11.66
N ILE A 316 -10.82 0.11 11.50
CA ILE A 316 -10.44 -1.29 11.69
C ILE A 316 -10.56 -1.73 13.16
N ASP A 317 -10.13 -0.86 14.08
CA ASP A 317 -10.25 -1.11 15.51
C ASP A 317 -11.73 -1.27 15.93
N GLU A 318 -12.63 -0.46 15.38
CA GLU A 318 -14.08 -0.54 15.60
C GLU A 318 -14.68 -1.79 14.95
N TRP A 319 -14.41 -2.04 13.67
CA TRP A 319 -14.96 -3.19 12.94
C TRP A 319 -14.51 -4.53 13.53
N SER A 320 -13.26 -4.63 13.98
CA SER A 320 -12.73 -5.84 14.65
C SER A 320 -13.50 -6.23 15.92
N ARG A 321 -14.20 -5.28 16.55
CA ARG A 321 -15.03 -5.51 17.74
C ARG A 321 -16.50 -5.69 17.42
N SER A 322 -16.91 -5.49 16.17
CA SER A 322 -18.32 -5.54 15.76
C SER A 322 -18.87 -6.97 15.74
N ASN A 323 -20.20 -7.08 15.83
CA ASN A 323 -20.88 -8.37 15.68
C ASN A 323 -20.81 -8.89 14.24
N GLU A 324 -20.69 -8.00 13.24
CA GLU A 324 -20.55 -8.41 11.84
C GLU A 324 -19.26 -9.19 11.63
N TYR A 325 -18.12 -8.64 12.07
CA TYR A 325 -16.82 -9.31 11.97
C TYR A 325 -16.82 -10.65 12.74
N ARG A 326 -17.36 -10.68 13.96
CA ARG A 326 -17.47 -11.91 14.74
C ARG A 326 -18.35 -12.97 14.07
N SER A 327 -19.43 -12.55 13.42
CA SER A 327 -20.33 -13.46 12.70
C SER A 327 -19.67 -14.01 11.44
N LEU A 328 -18.89 -13.17 10.75
CA LEU A 328 -18.09 -13.56 9.60
C LEU A 328 -17.03 -14.61 9.98
N LEU A 329 -16.27 -14.37 11.06
CA LEU A 329 -15.27 -15.34 11.56
C LEU A 329 -15.87 -16.69 11.93
N LYS A 330 -17.12 -16.75 12.40
CA LYS A 330 -17.80 -18.02 12.72
C LYS A 330 -18.11 -18.87 11.48
N ARG A 331 -18.19 -18.27 10.29
CA ARG A 331 -18.34 -19.00 9.03
C ARG A 331 -17.03 -19.64 8.55
N ALA A 332 -15.90 -19.18 9.08
CA ALA A 332 -14.60 -19.64 8.65
C ALA A 332 -14.26 -21.01 9.22
N THR A 333 -13.53 -21.81 8.44
CA THR A 333 -13.06 -23.14 8.83
C THR A 333 -11.55 -23.11 9.06
N GLN A 334 -11.02 -23.99 9.91
CA GLN A 334 -9.56 -24.10 10.05
C GLN A 334 -8.95 -24.64 8.75
N MET A 335 -7.90 -23.98 8.27
CA MET A 335 -7.12 -24.48 7.14
C MET A 335 -6.38 -25.75 7.56
N ASN A 336 -6.80 -26.90 7.03
CA ASN A 336 -6.02 -28.12 7.13
C ASN A 336 -4.82 -27.98 6.18
N VAL A 337 -3.60 -27.88 6.73
CA VAL A 337 -2.35 -27.73 5.96
C VAL A 337 -1.93 -29.07 5.30
N VAL A 338 -2.89 -29.90 4.92
CA VAL A 338 -2.63 -31.24 4.36
C VAL A 338 -3.38 -31.38 3.04
N GLU A 339 -2.62 -31.59 1.96
CA GLU A 339 -2.99 -31.74 0.52
C GLU A 339 -3.17 -30.42 -0.26
N LYS A 340 -2.46 -30.10 -1.36
CA LYS A 340 -1.61 -30.83 -2.32
C LYS A 340 -0.66 -29.84 -3.03
N VAL A 341 0.57 -30.33 -3.29
CA VAL A 341 1.58 -30.03 -4.32
C VAL A 341 1.57 -28.67 -5.01
#